data_AF-A0A133UVL2-F1
#
_entry.id   AF-A0A133UVL2-F1
#
_cell.length_a   1.000
_cell.length_b   1.000
_cell.length_c   1.000
_cell.angle_alpha   90.00
_cell.angle_beta   90.00
_cell.angle_gamma   90.00
#
_symmetry.space_group_name_H-M   'P 1'
#
loop_
_entity.id
_entity.type
_entity.pdbx_description
1 polymer ?
#
loop_
_entity_poly.entity_id
_entity_poly.type
_entity_poly.pdbx_seq_one_letter_code
_entity_poly.pdbx_strand_id
1 'polypeptide(L)' 'MDLAMRSTLKDALEHRLERIAREEKEFMEKYGMGFEDFEEEWKHGGIENRYSYDIESDYWEWEGLKTRREKIEEALKWLP' A
#
# COMPACT_ATOMS: atom_id res chain seq x y z
N MET A 1 -6.80 -9.84 26.82
CA MET A 1 -7.33 -8.72 26.03
C MET A 1 -8.84 -8.85 26.02
N ASP A 2 -9.55 -7.89 26.61
CA ASP A 2 -11.01 -7.86 26.68
C ASP A 2 -11.62 -7.54 25.30
N LEU A 3 -12.93 -7.79 25.15
CA LEU A 3 -13.64 -7.67 23.89
C LEU A 3 -13.60 -6.25 23.31
N ALA A 4 -13.75 -5.22 24.15
CA ALA A 4 -13.76 -3.84 23.70
C ALA A 4 -12.39 -3.42 23.14
N MET A 5 -11.30 -3.87 23.76
CA MET A 5 -9.95 -3.63 23.24
C MET A 5 -9.72 -4.32 21.89
N ARG A 6 -10.23 -5.54 21.69
CA ARG A 6 -10.13 -6.25 20.39
C ARG A 6 -10.91 -5.53 19.29
N SER A 7 -12.14 -5.13 19.57
CA SER A 7 -12.97 -4.40 18.60
C SER A 7 -12.34 -3.06 18.22
N THR A 8 -11.87 -2.29 19.21
CA THR A 8 -11.20 -1.00 18.94
C THR A 8 -9.94 -1.17 18.09
N LEU A 9 -9.16 -2.23 18.34
CA LEU A 9 -7.98 -2.53 17.54
C LEU A 9 -8.36 -2.93 16.11
N LYS A 10 -9.39 -3.75 15.94
CA LYS A 10 -9.90 -4.16 14.63
C LYS A 10 -10.35 -2.94 13.82
N ASP A 11 -11.19 -2.09 14.40
CA ASP A 11 -11.69 -0.87 13.74
C ASP A 11 -10.52 0.05 13.33
N ALA A 12 -9.49 0.20 14.19
CA ALA A 12 -8.32 1.00 13.87
C ALA A 12 -7.47 0.42 12.72
N LEU A 13 -7.39 -0.90 12.61
CA LEU A 13 -6.70 -1.59 11.52
C LEU A 13 -7.47 -1.49 10.21
N GLU A 14 -8.80 -1.66 10.24
CA GLU A 14 -9.69 -1.50 9.08
C GLU A 14 -9.62 -0.06 8.54
N HIS A 15 -9.68 0.96 9.42
CA HIS A 15 -9.51 2.36 9.00
C HIS A 15 -8.12 2.65 8.40
N ARG A 16 -7.07 1.95 8.85
CA ARG A 16 -5.74 2.05 8.23
C ARG A 16 -5.72 1.42 6.84
N LEU A 17 -6.41 0.29 6.64
CA LEU A 17 -6.55 -0.31 5.30
C LEU A 17 -7.28 0.62 4.34
N GLU A 18 -8.35 1.28 4.79
CA GLU A 18 -9.06 2.26 3.96
C GLU A 18 -8.17 3.43 3.55
N ARG A 19 -7.29 3.90 4.44
CA ARG A 19 -6.29 4.92 4.11
C ARG A 19 -5.29 4.41 3.07
N ILE A 20 -4.73 3.22 3.29
CA ILE A 20 -3.77 2.62 2.36
C ILE A 20 -4.40 2.45 0.98
N ALA A 21 -5.64 1.96 0.90
CA ALA A 21 -6.34 1.77 -0.37
C ALA A 21 -6.56 3.09 -1.12
N ARG A 22 -6.78 4.22 -0.41
CA ARG A 22 -6.86 5.54 -1.05
C ARG A 22 -5.50 6.01 -1.58
N GLU A 23 -4.44 5.84 -0.79
CA GLU A 23 -3.08 6.22 -1.20
C GLU A 23 -2.59 5.36 -2.39
N GLU A 24 -2.86 4.04 -2.38
CA GLU A 24 -2.59 3.16 -3.53
C GLU A 24 -3.38 3.61 -4.78
N LYS A 25 -4.63 4.09 -4.61
CA LYS A 25 -5.44 4.62 -5.72
C LYS A 25 -4.86 5.89 -6.32
N GLU A 26 -4.29 6.78 -5.51
CA GLU A 26 -3.62 7.99 -6.00
C GLU A 26 -2.43 7.63 -6.90
N PHE A 27 -1.66 6.60 -6.55
CA PHE A 27 -0.59 6.09 -7.41
C PHE A 27 -1.12 5.42 -8.69
N MET A 28 -2.18 4.61 -8.59
CA MET A 28 -2.81 4.01 -9.77
C MET A 28 -3.33 5.08 -10.74
N GLU A 29 -3.90 6.16 -10.23
CA GLU A 29 -4.36 7.28 -11.06
C GLU A 29 -3.19 8.08 -11.65
N LYS A 30 -2.10 8.28 -10.89
CA LYS A 30 -0.90 8.98 -11.35
C LYS A 30 -0.19 8.24 -12.48
N TYR A 31 -0.06 6.92 -12.38
CA TYR A 31 0.71 6.10 -13.33
C TYR A 31 -0.17 5.37 -14.36
N GLY A 32 -1.48 5.33 -14.15
CA GLY A 32 -2.44 4.71 -15.07
C GLY A 32 -2.39 3.18 -15.09
N MET A 33 -1.76 2.55 -14.08
CA MET A 33 -1.54 1.11 -14.00
C MET A 33 -1.50 0.63 -12.55
N GLY A 34 -1.51 -0.69 -12.33
CA GLY A 34 -1.32 -1.29 -11.01
C GLY A 34 0.14 -1.24 -10.55
N PHE A 35 0.40 -1.54 -9.27
CA PHE A 35 1.76 -1.56 -8.72
C PHE A 35 2.64 -2.60 -9.43
N GLU A 36 2.09 -3.79 -9.70
CA GLU A 36 2.82 -4.89 -10.33
C GLU A 36 3.29 -4.51 -11.75
N ASP A 37 2.41 -3.89 -12.54
CA ASP A 37 2.74 -3.38 -13.88
C ASP A 37 3.77 -2.25 -13.79
N PHE A 38 3.59 -1.32 -12.83
CA PHE A 38 4.53 -0.23 -12.58
C PHE A 38 5.93 -0.75 -12.21
N GLU A 39 6.01 -1.75 -11.33
CA GLU A 39 7.26 -2.38 -10.93
C GLU A 39 7.97 -3.06 -12.11
N GLU A 40 7.22 -3.74 -12.97
CA GLU A 40 7.75 -4.37 -14.18
C GLU A 40 8.32 -3.32 -15.15
N GLU A 41 7.53 -2.29 -15.49
CA GLU A 41 7.94 -1.19 -16.36
C GLU A 41 9.14 -0.41 -15.78
N TRP A 42 9.18 -0.21 -14.46
CA TRP A 42 10.31 0.43 -13.79
C TRP A 42 11.59 -0.39 -13.94
N LYS A 43 11.54 -1.71 -13.67
CA LYS A 43 12.70 -2.61 -13.80
C LYS A 43 13.20 -2.71 -15.24
N HIS A 44 12.28 -2.81 -16.21
CA HIS A 44 12.60 -3.01 -17.62
C HIS A 44 12.85 -1.71 -18.41
N GLY A 45 12.60 -0.55 -17.79
CA GLY A 45 12.96 0.75 -18.35
C GLY A 45 11.89 1.37 -19.25
N GLY A 46 10.63 0.96 -19.11
CA GLY A 46 9.51 1.60 -19.79
C GLY A 46 9.01 2.88 -19.10
N ILE A 47 9.48 3.16 -17.88
CA ILE A 47 9.22 4.45 -17.20
C ILE A 47 10.35 5.43 -17.52
N GLU A 48 9.99 6.54 -18.16
CA GLU A 48 10.92 7.64 -18.43
C GLU A 48 11.42 8.27 -17.12
N ASN A 49 12.71 8.61 -17.04
CA ASN A 49 13.31 9.20 -15.84
C ASN A 49 13.08 8.38 -14.55
N ARG A 50 13.02 7.04 -14.65
CA ARG A 50 12.70 6.13 -13.52
C ARG A 50 13.54 6.31 -12.23
N TYR A 51 14.74 6.88 -12.35
CA TYR A 51 15.64 7.18 -11.23
C TYR A 51 15.61 8.67 -10.81
N SER A 52 14.62 9.42 -11.30
CA SER A 52 14.32 10.74 -10.74
C SER A 52 13.83 10.56 -9.31
N TYR A 53 14.15 11.55 -8.47
CA TYR A 53 13.77 11.54 -7.06
C TYR A 53 12.26 11.33 -6.87
N ASP A 54 11.45 11.96 -7.72
CA ASP A 54 9.99 11.87 -7.64
C ASP A 54 9.48 10.45 -7.92
N ILE A 55 9.96 9.81 -8.98
CA ILE A 55 9.51 8.46 -9.37
C ILE A 55 10.06 7.40 -8.42
N GLU A 56 11.31 7.53 -7.98
CA GLU A 56 11.91 6.61 -7.01
C GLU A 56 11.22 6.70 -5.64
N SER A 57 10.87 7.92 -5.20
CA SER A 57 10.12 8.13 -3.96
C SER A 57 8.72 7.52 -4.04
N ASP A 58 8.04 7.67 -5.17
CA ASP A 58 6.73 7.04 -5.38
C ASP A 58 6.83 5.51 -5.37
N TYR A 59 7.85 4.93 -6.02
CA TYR A 59 8.08 3.49 -6.02
C TYR A 59 8.23 2.97 -4.57
N TRP A 60 9.09 3.59 -3.77
CA TRP A 60 9.31 3.17 -2.38
C TRP A 60 8.08 3.36 -1.50
N GLU A 61 7.34 4.47 -1.65
CA GLU A 61 6.14 4.67 -0.86
C GLU A 61 5.06 3.65 -1.24
N TRP A 62 4.86 3.40 -2.53
CA TRP A 62 3.85 2.43 -3.00
C TRP A 62 4.20 0.99 -2.58
N GLU A 63 5.47 0.58 -2.70
CA GLU A 63 5.96 -0.70 -2.18
C GLU A 63 5.76 -0.80 -0.65
N GLY A 64 6.02 0.31 0.06
CA GLY A 64 5.77 0.44 1.49
C GLY A 64 4.31 0.25 1.86
N LEU A 65 3.38 0.82 1.08
CA LEU A 65 1.94 0.65 1.26
C LEU A 65 1.50 -0.81 1.10
N LYS A 66 1.99 -1.49 0.06
CA LYS A 66 1.72 -2.93 -0.16
C LYS A 66 2.16 -3.77 1.04
N THR A 67 3.39 -3.54 1.50
CA THR A 67 3.93 -4.25 2.67
C THR A 67 3.14 -3.96 3.95
N ARG A 68 2.71 -2.71 4.17
CA ARG A 68 1.88 -2.33 5.34
C ARG A 68 0.50 -2.98 5.26
N ARG A 69 -0.11 -3.01 4.07
CA ARG A 69 -1.41 -3.64 3.80
C ARG A 69 -1.37 -5.12 4.15
N GLU A 70 -0.40 -5.86 3.62
CA GLU A 70 -0.23 -7.29 3.88
C GLU A 70 -0.09 -7.59 5.38
N LYS A 71 0.71 -6.80 6.10
CA LYS A 71 0.88 -6.97 7.56
C LYS A 71 -0.40 -6.72 8.34
N ILE A 72 -1.20 -5.73 7.93
CA ILE A 72 -2.48 -5.42 8.58
C ILE A 72 -3.52 -6.51 8.27
N GLU A 73 -3.63 -6.92 7.00
CA GLU A 73 -4.52 -8.00 6.59
C GLU A 73 -4.17 -9.31 7.33
N GLU A 74 -2.89 -9.63 7.48
CA GLU A 74 -2.44 -10.76 8.27
C GLU A 74 -2.83 -10.62 9.75
N ALA A 75 -2.61 -9.46 10.36
CA ALA A 75 -3.00 -9.20 11.74
C ALA A 75 -4.52 -9.36 11.97
N LEU A 76 -5.34 -8.92 11.01
CA LEU A 76 -6.79 -9.04 11.08
C LEU A 76 -7.28 -10.50 11.05
N LYS A 77 -6.57 -11.43 10.40
CA LYS A 77 -6.91 -12.87 10.43
C LYS A 77 -6.87 -13.47 11.84
N TRP A 78 -6.06 -12.88 12.72
CA TRP A 78 -5.89 -13.33 14.11
C TRP A 78 -6.80 -12.59 15.09
N LEU A 79 -7.57 -11.60 14.63
CA LEU A 79 -8.55 -10.88 15.43
C LEU A 79 -9.95 -11.49 15.19
N PRO A 80 -10.62 -11.98 16.26
CA PRO A 80 -11.95 -12.59 16.15
C PRO A 80 -13.05 -11.59 15.75
#